data_AF-A0A3D1ITM2-F1
#
_entry.id   AF-A0A3D1ITM2-F1
#
_cell.length_a   1.000
_cell.length_b   1.000
_cell.length_c   1.000
_cell.angle_alpha   90.00
_cell.angle_beta   90.00
_cell.angle_gamma   90.00
#
_symmetry.space_group_name_H-M   'P 1'
#
loop_
_entity.id
_entity.type
_entity.pdbx_description
1 polymer ?
#
loop_
_entity_poly.entity_id
_entity_poly.type
_entity_poly.pdbx_seq_one_letter_code
_entity_poly.pdbx_strand_id
1 'polypeptide(L)'
;MNKTLLLILCDFLLLNLIHFTAWDKLDKESESTRAQGGADKAGVMGDPTRDLELAAVRIKEREEDLKNQMASVAALRNALTSTQEEMGDEIAKQTRRAERAEGETEEERKRREDAEKGRDTTEAQRLAILKEFEKQQERAAEAKQEREELANNNKDLTNRISQLTASMGDLKLDLNNSVKQLNDEKAKVSDLSAELRAAEAIAEREKQAATAAKTEARAAQQVAAAANTRAATANAEAQAAKSNAQAQIAKVESMAEKRIQAANTIANTALKRVETAQAQVVATTKAKAQVEQALAATSAEKQELTKAVINEKQDKVIAQKAAQQLRDEIAKKIPDQPINANMMATLYSQNRVNLLTTAARTLSKPKKESNTILIEVLEYDPATRKSSPYIHAITHVRETPYRLAANALGWRESAASLSGPNTGAQPLHHVRFLRSDPRIVIAPVGPPDSPQVKALGVKPYKLAAKPFKFPKAFIMKRDGRSFGEVVFRMDPRNREYVKFDKSLVRSIMGDFSPSQGDLVFSQTGELLGIMANNRYCHVITGVSPAGAVVFGQHQSNSLAGTLAKMHALVKAKASELH
;
A
#
# COMPACT_ATOMS: atom_id res chain seq x y z
N MET A 1 70.98 10.62 -32.08
CA MET A 1 71.96 11.73 -32.12
C MET A 1 72.00 12.27 -33.54
N ASN A 2 71.65 13.54 -33.74
CA ASN A 2 71.45 14.11 -35.08
C ASN A 2 72.80 14.33 -35.79
N LYS A 3 72.94 13.93 -37.06
CA LYS A 3 74.17 14.09 -37.87
C LYS A 3 74.66 15.54 -37.93
N THR A 4 73.74 16.49 -37.81
CA THR A 4 74.02 17.93 -37.79
C THR A 4 74.78 18.39 -36.53
N LEU A 5 74.54 17.74 -35.39
CA LEU A 5 75.19 18.11 -34.13
C LEU A 5 76.65 17.63 -34.08
N LEU A 6 76.95 16.50 -34.75
CA LEU A 6 78.31 15.96 -34.88
C LEU A 6 79.18 16.84 -35.80
N LEU A 7 78.61 17.37 -36.88
CA LEU A 7 79.29 18.28 -37.80
C LEU A 7 79.71 19.59 -37.11
N ILE A 8 78.83 20.17 -36.27
CA ILE A 8 79.11 21.42 -35.56
C ILE A 8 80.21 21.21 -34.49
N LEU A 9 80.25 20.03 -33.85
CA LEU A 9 81.25 19.70 -32.84
C LEU A 9 82.64 19.42 -33.45
N CYS A 10 82.68 18.82 -34.64
CA CYS A 10 83.93 18.62 -35.39
C CYS A 10 84.51 19.93 -35.93
N ASP A 11 83.67 20.89 -36.35
CA ASP A 11 84.12 22.19 -36.88
C ASP A 11 84.74 23.07 -35.77
N PHE A 12 84.13 23.07 -34.58
CA PHE A 12 84.67 23.79 -33.41
C PHE A 12 86.00 23.22 -32.89
N LEU A 13 86.23 21.92 -33.08
CA LEU A 13 87.50 21.25 -32.75
C LEU A 13 88.59 21.54 -33.78
N LEU A 14 88.26 21.62 -35.07
CA LEU A 14 89.21 21.96 -36.14
C LEU A 14 89.67 23.42 -36.07
N LEU A 15 88.76 24.36 -35.78
CA LEU A 15 89.10 25.79 -35.64
C LEU A 15 90.03 26.07 -34.45
N ASN A 16 89.86 25.36 -33.33
CA ASN A 16 90.77 25.45 -32.19
C ASN A 16 92.13 24.79 -32.45
N LEU A 17 92.19 23.76 -33.30
CA LEU A 17 93.45 23.08 -33.65
C LEU A 17 94.32 23.93 -34.60
N ILE A 18 93.70 24.69 -35.51
CA ILE A 18 94.39 25.59 -36.45
C ILE A 18 94.96 26.82 -35.73
N HIS A 19 94.28 27.33 -34.69
CA HIS A 19 94.75 28.50 -33.94
C HIS A 19 95.97 28.21 -33.03
N PHE A 20 96.29 26.93 -32.77
CA PHE A 20 97.38 26.52 -31.89
C PHE A 20 98.59 25.87 -32.60
N THR A 21 98.61 25.77 -33.94
CA THR A 21 99.67 25.05 -34.66
C THR A 21 100.19 25.77 -35.93
N ALA A 22 101.13 26.72 -35.77
CA ALA A 22 102.15 27.11 -36.76
C ALA A 22 103.03 28.23 -36.15
N TRP A 23 104.14 27.91 -35.49
CA TRP A 23 105.51 27.75 -36.04
C TRP A 23 106.30 29.06 -36.13
N ASP A 24 107.27 29.12 -35.23
CA ASP A 24 108.34 30.08 -35.02
C ASP A 24 109.38 29.99 -36.18
N LYS A 25 109.84 31.16 -36.64
CA LYS A 25 111.20 31.50 -37.15
C LYS A 25 111.59 31.55 -38.65
N LEU A 26 112.18 32.73 -38.94
CA LEU A 26 113.34 33.10 -39.79
C LEU A 26 113.16 33.00 -41.33
N ASP A 27 113.55 33.99 -42.17
CA ASP A 27 114.82 34.73 -42.19
C ASP A 27 114.79 36.02 -43.05
N LYS A 28 115.59 37.04 -42.64
CA LYS A 28 116.38 38.05 -43.42
C LYS A 28 115.68 39.05 -44.34
N GLU A 29 116.13 40.29 -44.61
CA GLU A 29 117.26 41.21 -44.30
C GLU A 29 116.74 42.60 -44.78
N SER A 30 117.08 43.80 -44.25
CA SER A 30 118.35 44.53 -44.49
C SER A 30 118.43 45.86 -43.72
N GLU A 31 119.61 46.12 -43.10
CA GLU A 31 120.41 47.38 -43.04
C GLU A 31 119.82 48.68 -42.40
N SER A 32 120.54 49.49 -41.59
CA SER A 32 121.98 49.81 -41.60
C SER A 32 122.54 50.36 -40.25
N THR A 33 123.73 49.86 -39.88
CA THR A 33 124.99 50.56 -39.42
C THR A 33 125.01 51.42 -38.14
N ARG A 34 126.07 51.47 -37.30
CA ARG A 34 127.43 50.86 -37.16
C ARG A 34 127.95 51.28 -35.75
N ALA A 35 128.52 50.39 -34.93
CA ALA A 35 129.98 50.17 -34.65
C ALA A 35 130.66 51.29 -33.81
N GLN A 36 131.63 51.07 -32.90
CA GLN A 36 132.62 50.02 -32.60
C GLN A 36 133.23 50.36 -31.20
N GLY A 37 133.58 49.46 -30.27
CA GLY A 37 134.79 48.59 -30.23
C GLY A 37 136.07 49.40 -29.89
N GLY A 38 136.97 49.09 -28.94
CA GLY A 38 137.22 47.91 -28.10
C GLY A 38 138.44 48.16 -27.17
N ALA A 39 138.86 47.12 -26.45
CA ALA A 39 140.02 47.09 -25.54
C ALA A 39 141.26 46.47 -26.20
N ASP A 40 142.49 46.91 -25.86
CA ASP A 40 143.53 46.12 -25.16
C ASP A 40 144.98 46.69 -25.23
N LYS A 41 145.72 46.47 -24.12
CA LYS A 41 147.17 46.19 -23.94
C LYS A 41 148.26 47.30 -23.80
N ALA A 42 148.90 47.22 -22.61
CA ALA A 42 150.35 47.13 -22.30
C ALA A 42 151.34 48.27 -22.62
N GLY A 43 151.93 48.81 -21.54
CA GLY A 43 153.40 48.84 -21.38
C GLY A 43 154.13 50.19 -21.40
N VAL A 44 155.02 50.32 -20.41
CA VAL A 44 156.30 51.08 -20.38
C VAL A 44 156.33 52.38 -19.55
N MET A 45 157.40 52.43 -18.77
CA MET A 45 157.82 53.25 -17.63
C MET A 45 158.72 54.41 -18.10
N GLY A 46 158.63 55.61 -17.52
CA GLY A 46 159.66 56.65 -17.69
C GLY A 46 159.30 58.09 -17.28
N ASP A 47 159.88 58.52 -16.16
CA ASP A 47 160.34 59.88 -15.79
C ASP A 47 159.34 60.96 -15.23
N PRO A 48 159.38 61.26 -13.90
CA PRO A 48 158.33 61.98 -13.16
C PRO A 48 158.57 63.49 -13.01
N THR A 49 158.60 64.25 -14.11
CA THR A 49 158.59 65.73 -14.03
C THR A 49 157.62 66.42 -14.99
N ARG A 50 156.77 65.66 -15.70
CA ARG A 50 155.75 66.17 -16.63
C ARG A 50 154.30 65.78 -16.29
N ASP A 51 154.07 65.09 -15.16
CA ASP A 51 152.77 64.50 -14.79
C ASP A 51 151.79 65.45 -14.04
N LEU A 52 152.19 66.68 -13.69
CA LEU A 52 151.34 67.60 -12.92
C LEU A 52 150.43 68.49 -13.78
N GLU A 53 150.76 68.77 -15.04
CA GLU A 53 149.92 69.61 -15.92
C GLU A 53 148.88 68.79 -16.72
N LEU A 54 149.13 67.51 -16.99
CA LEU A 54 148.19 66.62 -17.69
C LEU A 54 147.01 66.17 -16.80
N ALA A 55 147.20 66.13 -15.48
CA ALA A 55 146.16 65.80 -14.52
C ALA A 55 145.07 66.88 -14.42
N ALA A 56 145.42 68.16 -14.61
CA ALA A 56 144.48 69.27 -14.52
C ALA A 56 143.49 69.35 -15.69
N VAL A 57 143.90 68.93 -16.90
CA VAL A 57 143.03 68.93 -18.10
C VAL A 57 142.02 67.77 -18.05
N ARG A 58 142.44 66.59 -17.60
CA ARG A 58 141.54 65.42 -17.48
C ARG A 58 140.44 65.59 -16.43
N ILE A 59 140.65 66.43 -15.43
CA ILE A 59 139.60 66.74 -14.44
C ILE A 59 138.49 67.59 -15.06
N LYS A 60 138.82 68.56 -15.93
CA LYS A 60 137.83 69.40 -16.62
C LYS A 60 137.00 68.62 -17.64
N GLU A 61 137.62 67.75 -18.43
CA GLU A 61 136.89 66.89 -19.38
C GLU A 61 135.90 65.95 -18.66
N ARG A 62 136.29 65.40 -17.50
CA ARG A 62 135.38 64.59 -16.66
C ARG A 62 134.17 65.37 -16.14
N GLU A 63 134.33 66.64 -15.79
CA GLU A 63 133.22 67.47 -15.30
C GLU A 63 132.20 67.77 -16.41
N GLU A 64 132.65 67.98 -17.65
CA GLU A 64 131.74 68.14 -18.80
C GLU A 64 131.02 66.84 -19.17
N ASP A 65 131.72 65.70 -19.17
CA ASP A 65 131.10 64.39 -19.40
C ASP A 65 130.06 64.05 -18.33
N LEU A 66 130.32 64.37 -17.06
CA LEU A 66 129.36 64.16 -15.97
C LEU A 66 128.11 65.03 -16.14
N LYS A 67 128.26 66.29 -16.58
CA LYS A 67 127.13 67.18 -16.90
C LYS A 67 126.30 66.63 -18.07
N ASN A 68 126.94 66.15 -19.13
CA ASN A 68 126.23 65.57 -20.27
C ASN A 68 125.50 64.27 -19.89
N GLN A 69 126.10 63.43 -19.05
CA GLN A 69 125.42 62.24 -18.52
C GLN A 69 124.22 62.63 -17.64
N MET A 70 124.35 63.60 -16.74
CA MET A 70 123.22 64.09 -15.93
C MET A 70 122.09 64.66 -16.79
N ALA A 71 122.41 65.38 -17.87
CA ALA A 71 121.41 65.89 -18.81
C ALA A 71 120.69 64.74 -19.55
N SER A 72 121.40 63.69 -19.96
CA SER A 72 120.79 62.51 -20.61
C SER A 72 119.87 61.74 -19.65
N VAL A 73 120.28 61.60 -18.38
CA VAL A 73 119.49 60.92 -17.35
C VAL A 73 118.23 61.73 -17.03
N ALA A 74 118.32 63.06 -16.99
CA ALA A 74 117.16 63.93 -16.84
C ALA A 74 116.18 63.81 -18.02
N ALA A 75 116.69 63.76 -19.26
CA ALA A 75 115.86 63.58 -20.46
C ALA A 75 115.15 62.23 -20.49
N LEU A 76 115.86 61.14 -20.14
CA LEU A 76 115.28 59.79 -20.02
C LEU A 76 114.20 59.73 -18.94
N ARG A 77 114.41 60.39 -17.81
CA ARG A 77 113.42 60.44 -16.72
C ARG A 77 112.14 61.15 -17.16
N ASN A 78 112.27 62.26 -17.89
CA ASN A 78 111.12 63.00 -18.42
C ASN A 78 110.38 62.21 -19.52
N ALA A 79 111.11 61.48 -20.38
CA ALA A 79 110.50 60.59 -21.37
C ALA A 79 109.74 59.45 -20.69
N LEU A 80 110.31 58.85 -19.63
CA LEU A 80 109.67 57.77 -18.89
C LEU A 80 108.37 58.25 -18.22
N THR A 81 108.37 59.44 -17.60
CA THR A 81 107.15 60.02 -17.01
C THR A 81 106.09 60.30 -18.08
N SER A 82 106.46 60.83 -19.24
CA SER A 82 105.54 61.05 -20.36
C SER A 82 104.92 59.72 -20.84
N THR A 83 105.73 58.69 -21.03
CA THR A 83 105.22 57.36 -21.45
C THR A 83 104.34 56.70 -20.39
N GLN A 84 104.60 56.97 -19.10
CA GLN A 84 103.81 56.44 -18.00
C GLN A 84 102.45 57.15 -17.89
N GLU A 85 102.40 58.47 -18.17
CA GLU A 85 101.15 59.23 -18.27
C GLU A 85 100.32 58.78 -19.49
N GLU A 86 100.94 58.64 -20.67
CA GLU A 86 100.25 58.15 -21.88
C GLU A 86 99.67 56.74 -21.69
N MET A 87 100.45 55.83 -21.09
CA MET A 87 99.98 54.48 -20.78
C MET A 87 98.84 54.49 -19.75
N GLY A 88 98.89 55.39 -18.76
CA GLY A 88 97.81 55.58 -17.78
C GLY A 88 96.51 56.04 -18.44
N ASP A 89 96.60 56.99 -19.37
CA ASP A 89 95.44 57.51 -20.11
C ASP A 89 94.86 56.47 -21.09
N GLU A 90 95.71 55.69 -21.75
CA GLU A 90 95.30 54.60 -22.66
C GLU A 90 94.56 53.50 -21.88
N ILE A 91 95.09 53.10 -20.72
CA ILE A 91 94.46 52.12 -19.82
C ILE A 91 93.11 52.66 -19.34
N ALA A 92 93.04 53.91 -18.87
CA ALA A 92 91.79 54.52 -18.42
C ALA A 92 90.73 54.56 -19.54
N LYS A 93 91.15 54.81 -20.79
CA LYS A 93 90.26 54.81 -21.96
C LYS A 93 89.79 53.40 -22.32
N GLN A 94 90.63 52.38 -22.19
CA GLN A 94 90.24 50.98 -22.37
C GLN A 94 89.26 50.52 -21.29
N THR A 95 89.51 50.83 -20.02
CA THR A 95 88.60 50.50 -18.91
C THR A 95 87.22 51.12 -19.13
N ARG A 96 87.14 52.40 -19.50
CA ARG A 96 85.85 53.06 -19.80
C ARG A 96 85.12 52.44 -21.01
N ARG A 97 85.85 51.86 -21.97
CA ARG A 97 85.24 51.15 -23.10
C ARG A 97 84.71 49.79 -22.68
N ALA A 98 85.47 49.06 -21.86
CA ALA A 98 85.05 47.79 -21.29
C ALA A 98 83.80 47.96 -20.42
N GLU A 99 83.77 48.95 -19.52
CA GLU A 99 82.62 49.26 -18.67
C GLU A 99 81.36 49.61 -19.47
N ARG A 100 81.49 50.37 -20.57
CA ARG A 100 80.35 50.66 -21.47
C ARG A 100 79.86 49.41 -22.20
N ALA A 101 80.77 48.58 -22.69
CA ALA A 101 80.41 47.34 -23.36
C ALA A 101 79.71 46.36 -22.41
N GLU A 102 80.18 46.24 -21.16
CA GLU A 102 79.52 45.44 -20.12
C GLU A 102 78.12 45.98 -19.81
N GLY A 103 77.96 47.30 -19.66
CA GLY A 103 76.65 47.93 -19.45
C GLY A 103 75.65 47.67 -20.59
N GLU A 104 76.09 47.79 -21.83
CA GLU A 104 75.27 47.51 -23.02
C GLU A 104 74.84 46.04 -23.09
N THR A 105 75.76 45.10 -22.83
CA THR A 105 75.43 43.66 -22.83
C THR A 105 74.45 43.26 -21.73
N GLU A 106 74.57 43.86 -20.54
CA GLU A 106 73.65 43.59 -19.43
C GLU A 106 72.26 44.20 -19.68
N GLU A 107 72.17 45.37 -20.32
CA GLU A 107 70.89 45.93 -20.77
C GLU A 107 70.22 45.07 -21.84
N GLU A 108 70.98 44.58 -22.83
CA GLU A 108 70.43 43.67 -23.85
C GLU A 108 69.93 42.37 -23.25
N ARG A 109 70.64 41.81 -22.25
CA ARG A 109 70.22 40.60 -21.55
C ARG A 109 68.88 40.81 -20.84
N LYS A 110 68.74 41.92 -20.10
CA LYS A 110 67.48 42.27 -19.43
C LYS A 110 66.33 42.46 -20.42
N ARG A 111 66.58 43.16 -21.54
CA ARG A 111 65.56 43.34 -22.60
C ARG A 111 65.11 42.01 -23.21
N ARG A 112 66.01 41.04 -23.38
CA ARG A 112 65.66 39.69 -23.86
C ARG A 112 64.86 38.90 -22.83
N GLU A 113 65.24 38.94 -21.56
CA GLU A 113 64.51 38.28 -20.47
C GLU A 113 63.09 38.85 -20.32
N ASP A 114 62.91 40.17 -20.43
CA ASP A 114 61.59 40.81 -20.36
C ASP A 114 60.73 40.50 -21.61
N ALA A 115 61.34 40.41 -22.78
CA ALA A 115 60.65 39.99 -24.01
C ALA A 115 60.21 38.52 -23.96
N GLU A 116 60.99 37.64 -23.34
CA GLU A 116 60.65 36.22 -23.14
C GLU A 116 59.48 36.08 -22.16
N LYS A 117 59.52 36.75 -21.01
CA LYS A 117 58.38 36.81 -20.06
C LYS A 117 57.11 37.37 -20.71
N GLY A 118 57.25 38.38 -21.59
CA GLY A 118 56.14 38.93 -22.37
C GLY A 118 55.53 37.92 -23.36
N ARG A 119 56.35 37.05 -23.96
CA ARG A 119 55.87 35.98 -24.84
C ARG A 119 55.17 34.88 -24.06
N ASP A 120 55.76 34.42 -22.95
CA ASP A 120 55.17 33.37 -22.12
C ASP A 120 53.80 33.78 -21.57
N THR A 121 53.66 35.03 -21.13
CA THR A 121 52.38 35.58 -20.67
C THR A 121 51.35 35.67 -21.78
N THR A 122 51.76 36.03 -23.01
CA THR A 122 50.88 36.09 -24.18
C THR A 122 50.42 34.69 -24.61
N GLU A 123 51.31 33.70 -24.59
CA GLU A 123 50.98 32.31 -24.90
C GLU A 123 50.03 31.72 -23.86
N ALA A 124 50.26 31.99 -22.58
CA ALA A 124 49.35 31.59 -21.50
C ALA A 124 47.95 32.19 -21.67
N GLN A 125 47.84 33.46 -22.06
CA GLN A 125 46.55 34.11 -22.35
C GLN A 125 45.84 33.50 -23.56
N ARG A 126 46.57 33.20 -24.65
CA ARG A 126 46.00 32.53 -25.84
C ARG A 126 45.47 31.14 -25.51
N LEU A 127 46.21 30.36 -24.73
CA LEU A 127 45.78 29.04 -24.25
C LEU A 127 44.54 29.13 -23.36
N ALA A 128 44.44 30.16 -22.51
CA ALA A 128 43.26 30.38 -21.68
C ALA A 128 42.02 30.71 -22.54
N ILE A 129 42.16 31.59 -23.55
CA ILE A 129 41.07 31.95 -24.47
C ILE A 129 40.60 30.72 -25.27
N LEU A 130 41.53 29.89 -25.76
CA LEU A 130 41.17 28.66 -26.48
C LEU A 130 40.38 27.68 -25.60
N LYS A 131 40.81 27.47 -24.35
CA LYS A 131 40.07 26.63 -23.39
C LYS A 131 38.69 27.19 -23.08
N GLU A 132 38.55 28.50 -22.96
CA GLU A 132 37.24 29.13 -22.76
C GLU A 132 36.33 28.98 -23.98
N PHE A 133 36.88 29.10 -25.18
CA PHE A 133 36.16 28.91 -26.43
C PHE A 133 35.68 27.47 -26.61
N GLU A 134 36.53 26.48 -26.34
CA GLU A 134 36.15 25.06 -26.31
C GLU A 134 35.02 24.81 -25.31
N LYS A 135 35.16 25.32 -24.08
CA LYS A 135 34.13 25.21 -23.04
C LYS A 135 32.83 25.93 -23.42
N GLN A 136 32.87 26.97 -24.25
CA GLN A 136 31.67 27.62 -24.77
C GLN A 136 31.02 26.79 -25.88
N GLN A 137 31.80 26.16 -26.76
CA GLN A 137 31.27 25.26 -27.78
C GLN A 137 30.60 24.03 -27.17
N GLU A 138 31.21 23.42 -26.15
CA GLU A 138 30.61 22.29 -25.41
C GLU A 138 29.27 22.69 -24.81
N ARG A 139 29.21 23.83 -24.11
CA ARG A 139 27.95 24.35 -23.54
C ARG A 139 26.90 24.65 -24.61
N ALA A 140 27.30 25.15 -25.77
CA ALA A 140 26.39 25.39 -26.89
C ALA A 140 25.84 24.08 -27.48
N ALA A 141 26.66 23.03 -27.55
CA ALA A 141 26.25 21.71 -28.00
C ALA A 141 25.29 21.04 -27.00
N GLU A 142 25.59 21.10 -25.70
CA GLU A 142 24.71 20.61 -24.63
C GLU A 142 23.36 21.32 -24.64
N ALA A 143 23.36 22.66 -24.73
CA ALA A 143 22.12 23.43 -24.80
C ALA A 143 21.28 23.11 -26.05
N LYS A 144 21.92 22.75 -27.17
CA LYS A 144 21.21 22.30 -28.38
C LYS A 144 20.58 20.93 -28.17
N GLN A 145 21.30 19.98 -27.57
CA GLN A 145 20.77 18.65 -27.25
C GLN A 145 19.58 18.76 -26.28
N GLU A 146 19.70 19.57 -25.23
CA GLU A 146 18.62 19.79 -24.26
C GLU A 146 17.38 20.40 -24.93
N ARG A 147 17.55 21.35 -25.85
CA ARG A 147 16.43 21.92 -26.63
C ARG A 147 15.73 20.89 -27.52
N GLU A 148 16.49 19.99 -28.16
CA GLU A 148 15.92 18.92 -28.98
C GLU A 148 15.15 17.90 -28.11
N GLU A 149 15.69 17.54 -26.95
CA GLU A 149 15.01 16.66 -26.00
C GLU A 149 13.73 17.30 -25.45
N LEU A 150 13.77 18.57 -25.07
CA LEU A 150 12.58 19.31 -24.63
C LEU A 150 11.51 19.42 -25.74
N ALA A 151 11.92 19.61 -27.00
CA ALA A 151 11.00 19.62 -28.12
C ALA A 151 10.31 18.26 -28.33
N ASN A 152 11.06 17.16 -28.21
CA ASN A 152 10.51 15.80 -28.29
C ASN A 152 9.55 15.50 -27.13
N ASN A 153 9.93 15.90 -25.91
CA ASN A 153 9.09 15.75 -24.73
C ASN A 153 7.79 16.56 -24.86
N ASN A 154 7.86 17.79 -25.35
CA ASN A 154 6.65 18.61 -25.60
C ASN A 154 5.73 17.98 -26.65
N LYS A 155 6.30 17.35 -27.69
CA LYS A 155 5.51 16.62 -28.71
C LYS A 155 4.82 15.40 -28.11
N ASP A 156 5.52 14.61 -27.28
CA ASP A 156 4.93 13.46 -26.59
C ASP A 156 3.81 13.88 -25.62
N LEU A 157 4.04 14.94 -24.84
CA LEU A 157 3.02 15.50 -23.95
C LEU A 157 1.78 15.96 -24.70
N THR A 158 1.96 16.63 -25.84
CA THR A 158 0.84 17.06 -26.70
C THR A 158 0.03 15.87 -27.21
N ASN A 159 0.71 14.80 -27.66
CA ASN A 159 0.05 13.57 -28.09
C ASN A 159 -0.73 12.92 -26.95
N ARG A 160 -0.16 12.83 -25.75
CA ARG A 160 -0.85 12.29 -24.56
C ARG A 160 -2.06 13.13 -24.17
N ILE A 161 -1.96 14.46 -24.24
CA ILE A 161 -3.09 15.36 -24.00
C ILE A 161 -4.22 15.07 -24.99
N SER A 162 -3.91 14.95 -26.30
CA SER A 162 -4.91 14.65 -27.31
C SER A 162 -5.62 13.30 -27.09
N GLN A 163 -4.87 12.27 -26.69
CA GLN A 163 -5.42 10.96 -26.36
C GLN A 163 -6.31 11.01 -25.12
N LEU A 164 -5.89 11.72 -24.07
CA LEU A 164 -6.68 11.89 -22.85
C LEU A 164 -7.97 12.68 -23.13
N THR A 165 -7.91 13.70 -23.98
CA THR A 165 -9.10 14.45 -24.40
C THR A 165 -10.09 13.56 -25.16
N ALA A 166 -9.60 12.70 -26.06
CA ALA A 166 -10.46 11.74 -26.78
C ALA A 166 -11.11 10.74 -25.81
N SER A 167 -10.34 10.10 -24.93
CA SER A 167 -10.87 9.16 -23.93
C SER A 167 -11.88 9.82 -22.97
N MET A 168 -11.68 11.09 -22.62
CA MET A 168 -12.63 11.85 -21.81
C MET A 168 -13.94 12.14 -22.57
N GLY A 169 -13.88 12.32 -23.89
CA GLY A 169 -15.06 12.40 -24.75
C GLY A 169 -15.86 11.11 -24.74
N ASP A 170 -15.20 9.97 -24.93
CA ASP A 170 -15.83 8.65 -24.92
C ASP A 170 -16.45 8.33 -23.55
N LEU A 171 -15.72 8.58 -22.47
CA LEU A 171 -16.22 8.41 -21.09
C LEU A 171 -17.46 9.26 -20.81
N LYS A 172 -17.51 10.49 -21.35
CA LYS A 172 -18.68 11.37 -21.21
C LYS A 172 -19.89 10.82 -21.97
N LEU A 173 -19.68 10.22 -23.14
CA LEU A 173 -20.73 9.58 -23.91
C LEU A 173 -21.28 8.34 -23.17
N ASP A 174 -20.39 7.48 -22.67
CA ASP A 174 -20.76 6.29 -21.90
C ASP A 174 -21.50 6.64 -20.61
N LEU A 175 -21.06 7.70 -19.92
CA LEU A 175 -21.76 8.20 -18.74
C LEU A 175 -23.18 8.66 -19.07
N ASN A 176 -23.36 9.43 -20.15
CA ASN A 176 -24.68 9.89 -20.57
C ASN A 176 -25.61 8.72 -20.95
N ASN A 177 -25.07 7.70 -21.63
CA ASN A 177 -25.82 6.49 -21.96
C ASN A 177 -26.23 5.71 -20.70
N SER A 178 -25.32 5.58 -19.74
CA SER A 178 -25.58 4.90 -18.46
C SER A 178 -26.63 5.65 -17.63
N VAL A 179 -26.58 6.98 -17.59
CA VAL A 179 -27.60 7.81 -16.92
C VAL A 179 -28.96 7.63 -17.57
N LYS A 180 -29.03 7.55 -18.90
CA LYS A 180 -30.30 7.28 -19.61
C LYS A 180 -30.86 5.91 -19.22
N GLN A 181 -30.03 4.86 -19.24
CA GLN A 181 -30.44 3.52 -18.84
C GLN A 181 -30.93 3.45 -17.39
N LEU A 182 -30.26 4.13 -16.46
CA LEU A 182 -30.68 4.18 -15.05
C LEU A 182 -32.04 4.87 -14.87
N ASN A 183 -32.31 5.91 -15.65
CA ASN A 183 -33.62 6.57 -15.63
C ASN A 183 -34.72 5.65 -16.18
N ASP A 184 -34.44 4.91 -17.25
CA ASP A 184 -35.37 3.93 -17.82
C ASP A 184 -35.64 2.77 -16.85
N GLU A 185 -34.62 2.26 -16.16
CA GLU A 185 -34.77 1.23 -15.12
C GLU A 185 -35.55 1.76 -13.91
N LYS A 186 -35.30 3.00 -13.49
CA LYS A 186 -36.03 3.63 -12.39
C LYS A 186 -37.52 3.75 -12.71
N ALA A 187 -37.88 4.07 -13.95
CA ALA A 187 -39.28 4.08 -14.39
C ALA A 187 -39.90 2.68 -14.28
N LYS A 188 -39.21 1.64 -14.77
CA LYS A 188 -39.68 0.24 -14.66
C LYS A 188 -39.87 -0.22 -13.22
N VAL A 189 -38.96 0.14 -12.31
CA VAL A 189 -39.09 -0.19 -10.87
C VAL A 189 -40.29 0.51 -10.25
N SER A 190 -40.56 1.76 -10.65
CA SER A 190 -41.76 2.49 -10.21
C SER A 190 -43.04 1.75 -10.66
N ASP A 191 -43.11 1.33 -11.91
CA ASP A 191 -44.26 0.62 -12.48
C ASP A 191 -44.47 -0.75 -11.80
N LEU A 192 -43.41 -1.55 -11.64
CA LEU A 192 -43.44 -2.82 -10.90
C LEU A 192 -43.91 -2.63 -9.45
N SER A 193 -43.52 -1.54 -8.80
CA SER A 193 -43.96 -1.24 -7.44
C SER A 193 -45.45 -0.90 -7.35
N ALA A 194 -46.02 -0.29 -8.40
CA ALA A 194 -47.44 -0.03 -8.49
C ALA A 194 -48.23 -1.32 -8.73
N GLU A 195 -47.72 -2.19 -9.61
CA GLU A 195 -48.32 -3.48 -9.91
C GLU A 195 -48.32 -4.42 -8.69
N LEU A 196 -47.22 -4.47 -7.93
CA LEU A 196 -47.14 -5.24 -6.69
C LEU A 196 -48.18 -4.78 -5.66
N ARG A 197 -48.34 -3.46 -5.46
CA ARG A 197 -49.35 -2.91 -4.55
C ARG A 197 -50.78 -3.27 -5.00
N ALA A 198 -51.03 -3.27 -6.31
CA ALA A 198 -52.33 -3.69 -6.85
C ALA A 198 -52.60 -5.18 -6.59
N ALA A 199 -51.60 -6.04 -6.78
CA ALA A 199 -51.69 -7.47 -6.50
C ALA A 199 -51.91 -7.76 -5.01
N GLU A 200 -51.20 -7.07 -4.12
CA GLU A 200 -51.38 -7.17 -2.67
C GLU A 200 -52.81 -6.76 -2.24
N ALA A 201 -53.35 -5.69 -2.84
CA ALA A 201 -54.72 -5.25 -2.56
C ALA A 201 -55.78 -6.28 -3.01
N ILE A 202 -55.55 -6.97 -4.13
CA ILE A 202 -56.42 -8.05 -4.61
C ILE A 202 -56.36 -9.25 -3.66
N ALA A 203 -55.15 -9.68 -3.27
CA ALA A 203 -54.96 -10.80 -2.35
C ALA A 203 -55.63 -10.56 -0.99
N GLU A 204 -55.55 -9.35 -0.45
CA GLU A 204 -56.21 -9.04 0.83
C GLU A 204 -57.74 -9.00 0.70
N ARG A 205 -58.29 -8.56 -0.44
CA ARG A 205 -59.73 -8.65 -0.73
C ARG A 205 -60.21 -10.09 -0.82
N GLU A 206 -59.46 -10.96 -1.49
CA GLU A 206 -59.81 -12.39 -1.58
C GLU A 206 -59.81 -13.07 -0.22
N LYS A 207 -58.83 -12.74 0.62
CA LYS A 207 -58.75 -13.25 2.00
C LYS A 207 -59.95 -12.78 2.83
N GLN A 208 -60.34 -11.51 2.71
CA GLN A 208 -61.54 -10.99 3.39
C GLN A 208 -62.81 -11.70 2.90
N ALA A 209 -62.97 -11.88 1.59
CA ALA A 209 -64.10 -12.61 1.01
C ALA A 209 -64.16 -14.07 1.49
N ALA A 210 -63.01 -14.76 1.56
CA ALA A 210 -62.94 -16.12 2.08
C ALA A 210 -63.32 -16.20 3.57
N THR A 211 -62.93 -15.22 4.38
CA THR A 211 -63.35 -15.15 5.80
C THR A 211 -64.83 -14.88 5.97
N ALA A 212 -65.41 -14.02 5.14
CA ALA A 212 -66.85 -13.75 5.13
C ALA A 212 -67.64 -15.01 4.74
N ALA A 213 -67.27 -15.67 3.64
CA ALA A 213 -67.89 -16.91 3.18
C ALA A 213 -67.81 -18.03 4.23
N LYS A 214 -66.68 -18.17 4.94
CA LYS A 214 -66.53 -19.14 6.04
C LYS A 214 -67.45 -18.83 7.22
N THR A 215 -67.69 -17.55 7.50
CA THR A 215 -68.58 -17.11 8.59
C THR A 215 -70.03 -17.38 8.23
N GLU A 216 -70.44 -17.06 7.00
CA GLU A 216 -71.78 -17.37 6.47
C GLU A 216 -72.05 -18.87 6.44
N ALA A 217 -71.09 -19.69 6.01
CA ALA A 217 -71.21 -21.14 6.00
C ALA A 217 -71.42 -21.71 7.42
N ARG A 218 -70.72 -21.18 8.43
CA ARG A 218 -70.92 -21.56 9.84
C ARG A 218 -72.31 -21.16 10.35
N ALA A 219 -72.78 -19.96 10.00
CA ALA A 219 -74.12 -19.52 10.37
C ALA A 219 -75.20 -20.42 9.75
N ALA A 220 -75.07 -20.77 8.46
CA ALA A 220 -75.97 -21.68 7.78
C ALA A 220 -75.98 -23.08 8.42
N GLN A 221 -74.81 -23.61 8.82
CA GLN A 221 -74.71 -24.88 9.55
C GLN A 221 -75.43 -24.84 10.90
N GLN A 222 -75.33 -23.74 11.65
CA GLN A 222 -76.05 -23.58 12.92
C GLN A 222 -77.57 -23.53 12.73
N VAL A 223 -78.04 -22.82 11.70
CA VAL A 223 -79.47 -22.76 11.35
C VAL A 223 -79.99 -24.14 10.96
N ALA A 224 -79.25 -24.88 10.13
CA ALA A 224 -79.61 -26.25 9.75
C ALA A 224 -79.64 -27.21 10.96
N ALA A 225 -78.67 -27.11 11.87
CA ALA A 225 -78.66 -27.89 13.10
C ALA A 225 -79.87 -27.57 13.99
N ALA A 226 -80.22 -26.29 14.15
CA ALA A 226 -81.39 -25.88 14.92
C ALA A 226 -82.71 -26.36 14.29
N ALA A 227 -82.81 -26.33 12.95
CA ALA A 227 -83.97 -26.86 12.23
C ALA A 227 -84.12 -28.36 12.42
N ASN A 228 -83.03 -29.13 12.35
CA ASN A 228 -83.04 -30.57 12.60
C ASN A 228 -83.48 -30.91 14.02
N THR A 229 -83.01 -30.16 15.03
CA THR A 229 -83.43 -30.35 16.42
C THR A 229 -84.93 -30.06 16.58
N ARG A 230 -85.45 -28.98 15.98
CA ARG A 230 -86.89 -28.68 16.01
C ARG A 230 -87.72 -29.77 15.34
N ALA A 231 -87.30 -30.28 14.19
CA ALA A 231 -87.97 -31.38 13.50
C ALA A 231 -87.99 -32.66 14.34
N ALA A 232 -86.89 -33.00 15.02
CA ALA A 232 -86.83 -34.14 15.94
C ALA A 232 -87.78 -33.97 17.14
N THR A 233 -87.88 -32.75 17.69
CA THR A 233 -88.76 -32.44 18.82
C THR A 233 -90.24 -32.54 18.41
N ALA A 234 -90.60 -31.97 17.27
CA ALA A 234 -91.96 -32.05 16.72
C ALA A 234 -92.37 -33.49 16.40
N ASN A 235 -91.46 -34.32 15.88
CA ASN A 235 -91.71 -35.73 15.65
C ASN A 235 -91.94 -36.51 16.95
N ALA A 236 -91.18 -36.22 18.01
CA ALA A 236 -91.38 -36.83 19.32
C ALA A 236 -92.73 -36.45 19.94
N GLU A 237 -93.13 -35.18 19.82
CA GLU A 237 -94.44 -34.69 20.27
C GLU A 237 -95.60 -35.35 19.49
N ALA A 238 -95.47 -35.47 18.17
CA ALA A 238 -96.46 -36.15 17.33
C ALA A 238 -96.61 -37.64 17.70
N GLN A 239 -95.51 -38.34 18.01
CA GLN A 239 -95.55 -39.72 18.50
C GLN A 239 -96.22 -39.83 19.88
N ALA A 240 -95.91 -38.92 20.80
CA ALA A 240 -96.55 -38.86 22.11
C ALA A 240 -98.07 -38.60 22.00
N ALA A 241 -98.47 -37.68 21.14
CA ALA A 241 -99.89 -37.40 20.86
C ALA A 241 -100.61 -38.62 20.28
N LYS A 242 -99.97 -39.34 19.34
CA LYS A 242 -100.52 -40.58 18.77
C LYS A 242 -100.69 -41.67 19.83
N SER A 243 -99.70 -41.86 20.71
CA SER A 243 -99.77 -42.81 21.83
C SER A 243 -100.90 -42.47 22.80
N ASN A 244 -101.04 -41.19 23.17
CA ASN A 244 -102.13 -40.72 24.03
C ASN A 244 -103.51 -40.92 23.39
N ALA A 245 -103.65 -40.65 22.08
CA ALA A 245 -104.89 -40.89 21.36
C ALA A 245 -105.25 -42.39 21.34
N GLN A 246 -104.29 -43.27 21.09
CA GLN A 246 -104.48 -44.73 21.16
C GLN A 246 -104.89 -45.19 22.56
N ALA A 247 -104.27 -44.65 23.61
CA ALA A 247 -104.64 -44.95 24.99
C ALA A 247 -106.07 -44.50 25.33
N GLN A 248 -106.51 -43.35 24.80
CA GLN A 248 -107.90 -42.89 24.96
C GLN A 248 -108.89 -43.77 24.19
N ILE A 249 -108.56 -44.17 22.95
CA ILE A 249 -109.38 -45.10 22.15
C ILE A 249 -109.55 -46.41 22.90
N ALA A 250 -108.46 -47.04 23.37
CA ALA A 250 -108.53 -48.28 24.14
C ALA A 250 -109.37 -48.14 25.42
N LYS A 251 -109.32 -46.97 26.07
CA LYS A 251 -110.16 -46.68 27.25
C LYS A 251 -111.64 -46.61 26.89
N VAL A 252 -111.99 -45.94 25.78
CA VAL A 252 -113.37 -45.87 25.27
C VAL A 252 -113.87 -47.26 24.86
N GLU A 253 -113.04 -48.04 24.17
CA GLU A 253 -113.35 -49.43 23.79
C GLU A 253 -113.63 -50.29 25.04
N SER A 254 -112.78 -50.25 26.07
CA SER A 254 -113.05 -51.02 27.29
C SER A 254 -114.31 -50.55 28.04
N MET A 255 -114.65 -49.25 27.97
CA MET A 255 -115.91 -48.76 28.53
C MET A 255 -117.13 -49.21 27.70
N ALA A 256 -117.01 -49.26 26.38
CA ALA A 256 -118.03 -49.81 25.50
C ALA A 256 -118.21 -51.31 25.73
N GLU A 257 -117.13 -52.08 25.86
CA GLU A 257 -117.17 -53.50 26.24
C GLU A 257 -117.86 -53.72 27.58
N LYS A 258 -117.53 -52.93 28.61
CA LYS A 258 -118.22 -52.99 29.91
C LYS A 258 -119.72 -52.68 29.81
N ARG A 259 -120.12 -51.74 28.95
CA ARG A 259 -121.53 -51.43 28.68
C ARG A 259 -122.23 -52.57 27.93
N ILE A 260 -121.57 -53.18 26.95
CA ILE A 260 -122.08 -54.36 26.24
C ILE A 260 -122.21 -55.54 27.20
N GLN A 261 -121.25 -55.77 28.09
CA GLN A 261 -121.34 -56.79 29.14
C GLN A 261 -122.49 -56.51 30.12
N ALA A 262 -122.69 -55.27 30.54
CA ALA A 262 -123.83 -54.90 31.38
C ALA A 262 -125.17 -55.10 30.66
N ALA A 263 -125.26 -54.72 29.39
CA ALA A 263 -126.44 -54.96 28.55
C ALA A 263 -126.70 -56.45 28.34
N ASN A 264 -125.66 -57.25 28.10
CA ASN A 264 -125.75 -58.71 28.02
C ASN A 264 -126.15 -59.33 29.35
N THR A 265 -125.72 -58.77 30.49
CA THR A 265 -126.16 -59.25 31.81
C THR A 265 -127.66 -58.96 32.03
N ILE A 266 -128.15 -57.81 31.58
CA ILE A 266 -129.58 -57.45 31.61
C ILE A 266 -130.38 -58.34 30.65
N ALA A 267 -129.89 -58.57 29.44
CA ALA A 267 -130.47 -59.47 28.46
C ALA A 267 -130.50 -60.92 28.98
N ASN A 268 -129.43 -61.41 29.62
CA ASN A 268 -129.37 -62.72 30.26
C ASN A 268 -130.30 -62.84 31.48
N THR A 269 -130.57 -61.74 32.19
CA THR A 269 -131.55 -61.70 33.29
C THR A 269 -132.99 -61.70 32.75
N ALA A 270 -133.22 -61.12 31.56
CA ALA A 270 -134.49 -61.20 30.84
C ALA A 270 -134.69 -62.59 30.19
N LEU A 271 -133.64 -63.20 29.64
CA LEU A 271 -133.64 -64.57 29.11
C LEU A 271 -133.88 -65.62 30.20
N LYS A 272 -133.30 -65.46 31.40
CA LYS A 272 -133.61 -66.31 32.57
C LYS A 272 -135.08 -66.27 33.04
N ARG A 273 -135.88 -65.29 32.60
CA ARG A 273 -137.33 -65.24 32.83
C ARG A 273 -138.16 -65.85 31.69
N VAL A 274 -137.52 -66.17 30.56
CA VAL A 274 -138.16 -66.82 29.40
C VAL A 274 -137.75 -68.31 29.30
N GLU A 275 -136.61 -68.70 29.86
CA GLU A 275 -136.10 -70.09 29.93
C GLU A 275 -136.63 -70.92 31.13
N THR A 276 -137.81 -70.59 31.69
CA THR A 276 -138.68 -71.55 32.41
C THR A 276 -139.65 -72.27 31.48
N ALA A 277 -139.57 -72.00 30.17
CA ALA A 277 -140.20 -72.78 29.13
C ALA A 277 -139.12 -73.43 28.26
N GLN A 278 -139.19 -74.76 28.17
CA GLN A 278 -138.48 -75.63 27.23
C GLN A 278 -137.08 -76.12 27.65
N ALA A 279 -137.13 -77.36 28.12
CA ALA A 279 -136.06 -78.31 28.32
C ALA A 279 -135.33 -78.71 27.03
N GLN A 280 -134.21 -79.42 27.25
CA GLN A 280 -133.53 -80.41 26.42
C GLN A 280 -132.27 -79.98 25.64
N VAL A 281 -131.31 -80.92 25.74
CA VAL A 281 -130.10 -81.13 24.94
C VAL A 281 -128.88 -80.34 25.41
N VAL A 282 -128.09 -80.87 26.36
CA VAL A 282 -127.09 -81.95 26.21
C VAL A 282 -125.86 -81.54 25.38
N ALA A 283 -124.73 -81.71 26.06
CA ALA A 283 -123.40 -82.04 25.54
C ALA A 283 -122.43 -80.89 25.23
N THR A 284 -121.35 -80.94 26.04
CA THR A 284 -119.93 -80.83 25.64
C THR A 284 -119.45 -79.42 25.23
N THR A 285 -118.36 -78.86 25.75
CA THR A 285 -117.17 -79.49 26.34
C THR A 285 -116.32 -78.43 27.04
N LYS A 286 -115.46 -78.95 27.92
CA LYS A 286 -114.59 -78.31 28.90
C LYS A 286 -113.24 -77.92 28.27
N ALA A 287 -112.77 -76.72 28.60
CA ALA A 287 -111.38 -76.33 28.88
C ALA A 287 -110.22 -76.64 27.90
N LYS A 288 -109.46 -75.58 27.57
CA LYS A 288 -108.02 -75.44 27.86
C LYS A 288 -107.64 -73.96 27.64
N ALA A 289 -107.21 -73.26 28.68
CA ALA A 289 -105.79 -73.09 29.04
C ALA A 289 -105.06 -72.28 27.94
N GLN A 290 -104.57 -71.07 28.26
CA GLN A 290 -103.23 -70.92 28.84
C GLN A 290 -102.23 -71.69 27.98
N VAL A 291 -101.20 -71.10 27.41
CA VAL A 291 -100.35 -70.02 27.89
C VAL A 291 -99.26 -69.93 26.82
N GLU A 292 -98.24 -69.13 27.06
CA GLU A 292 -96.92 -69.27 26.45
C GLU A 292 -96.80 -68.67 25.03
N GLN A 293 -95.80 -67.84 24.73
CA GLN A 293 -94.61 -67.51 25.51
C GLN A 293 -93.88 -66.34 24.85
N ALA A 294 -93.25 -65.56 25.72
CA ALA A 294 -91.92 -64.95 25.61
C ALA A 294 -91.64 -63.95 24.46
N LEU A 295 -91.13 -62.74 24.72
CA LEU A 295 -90.04 -62.28 25.61
C LEU A 295 -88.63 -62.62 25.11
N ALA A 296 -87.79 -61.57 25.15
CA ALA A 296 -86.33 -61.50 25.12
C ALA A 296 -85.70 -61.25 23.71
N ALA A 297 -84.68 -60.40 23.53
CA ALA A 297 -83.64 -60.01 24.48
C ALA A 297 -83.03 -58.60 24.22
N THR A 298 -82.95 -57.88 25.34
CA THR A 298 -81.89 -57.05 25.97
C THR A 298 -80.60 -56.65 25.23
N SER A 299 -80.24 -55.41 25.59
CA SER A 299 -79.06 -54.56 25.40
C SER A 299 -77.67 -55.06 25.82
N ALA A 300 -76.65 -54.54 25.13
CA ALA A 300 -75.25 -54.28 25.52
C ALA A 300 -74.66 -53.38 24.40
N GLU A 301 -73.71 -52.45 24.52
CA GLU A 301 -72.99 -51.76 25.59
C GLU A 301 -72.30 -50.53 24.93
N LYS A 302 -71.72 -49.65 25.73
CA LYS A 302 -71.28 -48.27 25.42
C LYS A 302 -69.76 -48.24 25.30
N GLN A 303 -69.15 -47.64 24.26
CA GLN A 303 -67.81 -47.01 24.37
C GLN A 303 -67.45 -46.07 23.20
N GLU A 304 -67.18 -44.83 23.62
CA GLU A 304 -66.22 -43.83 23.13
C GLU A 304 -66.38 -43.08 21.80
N LEU A 305 -66.03 -41.80 21.94
CA LEU A 305 -66.36 -40.65 21.15
C LEU A 305 -65.02 -39.99 20.78
N THR A 306 -64.87 -39.62 19.51
CA THR A 306 -64.14 -38.42 19.03
C THR A 306 -62.70 -38.17 19.51
N LYS A 307 -61.76 -38.13 18.54
CA LYS A 307 -61.01 -36.91 18.17
C LYS A 307 -60.07 -37.19 16.99
N ALA A 308 -60.54 -36.85 15.79
CA ALA A 308 -59.72 -36.69 14.60
C ALA A 308 -59.66 -35.20 14.24
N VAL A 309 -58.74 -34.44 14.85
CA VAL A 309 -58.19 -33.16 14.35
C VAL A 309 -56.86 -32.92 15.09
N ILE A 310 -55.88 -32.37 14.36
CA ILE A 310 -54.57 -31.81 14.75
C ILE A 310 -53.41 -32.67 14.22
N ASN A 311 -53.12 -32.52 12.93
CA ASN A 311 -51.87 -32.93 12.30
C ASN A 311 -51.39 -31.82 11.33
N GLU A 312 -51.16 -30.61 11.86
CA GLU A 312 -50.72 -29.46 11.05
C GLU A 312 -49.72 -28.53 11.77
N LYS A 313 -49.03 -29.02 12.81
CA LYS A 313 -48.01 -28.24 13.54
C LYS A 313 -46.67 -28.92 13.75
N GLN A 314 -46.46 -30.13 13.24
CA GLN A 314 -45.19 -30.85 13.40
C GLN A 314 -44.21 -30.71 12.22
N ASP A 315 -44.67 -30.29 11.04
CA ASP A 315 -43.81 -30.28 9.84
C ASP A 315 -42.92 -29.03 9.69
N LYS A 316 -43.22 -27.92 10.38
CA LYS A 316 -42.40 -26.69 10.32
C LYS A 316 -41.19 -26.68 11.25
N VAL A 317 -41.20 -27.48 12.32
CA VAL A 317 -40.11 -27.50 13.32
C VAL A 317 -38.99 -28.48 12.93
N ILE A 318 -39.33 -29.53 12.18
CA ILE A 318 -38.38 -30.55 11.73
C ILE A 318 -37.51 -30.01 10.56
N ALA A 319 -38.08 -29.19 9.68
CA ALA A 319 -37.34 -28.59 8.56
C ALA A 319 -36.27 -27.56 8.99
N GLN A 320 -36.50 -26.79 10.06
CA GLN A 320 -35.53 -25.82 10.59
C GLN A 320 -34.38 -26.48 11.36
N LYS A 321 -34.66 -27.55 12.12
CA LYS A 321 -33.61 -28.33 12.82
C LYS A 321 -32.76 -29.16 11.86
N ALA A 322 -33.35 -29.75 10.83
CA ALA A 322 -32.61 -30.48 9.79
C ALA A 322 -31.70 -29.56 8.96
N ALA A 323 -32.12 -28.32 8.69
CA ALA A 323 -31.30 -27.34 7.98
C ALA A 323 -30.11 -26.80 8.81
N GLN A 324 -30.20 -26.78 10.15
CA GLN A 324 -29.08 -26.45 11.03
C GLN A 324 -28.09 -27.62 11.16
N GLN A 325 -28.58 -28.85 11.29
CA GLN A 325 -27.74 -30.05 11.38
C GLN A 325 -26.95 -30.30 10.09
N LEU A 326 -27.55 -30.07 8.91
CA LEU A 326 -26.85 -30.14 7.63
C LEU A 326 -25.78 -29.04 7.47
N ARG A 327 -25.97 -27.85 8.05
CA ARG A 327 -24.97 -26.76 8.03
C ARG A 327 -23.73 -27.10 8.87
N ASP A 328 -23.92 -27.73 10.03
CA ASP A 328 -22.83 -28.13 10.91
C ASP A 328 -22.08 -29.37 10.41
N GLU A 329 -22.76 -30.29 9.71
CA GLU A 329 -22.12 -31.46 9.09
C GLU A 329 -21.38 -31.13 7.78
N ILE A 330 -21.88 -30.19 6.97
CA ILE A 330 -21.20 -29.73 5.74
C ILE A 330 -19.95 -28.91 6.10
N ALA A 331 -20.02 -28.06 7.14
CA ALA A 331 -18.86 -27.30 7.64
C ALA A 331 -17.74 -28.20 8.20
N LYS A 332 -18.06 -29.43 8.63
CA LYS A 332 -17.08 -30.42 9.10
C LYS A 332 -16.45 -31.27 7.97
N LYS A 333 -17.06 -31.33 6.77
CA LYS A 333 -16.68 -32.33 5.77
C LYS A 333 -15.73 -31.85 4.67
N ILE A 334 -15.59 -30.55 4.36
CA ILE A 334 -14.57 -30.08 3.38
C ILE A 334 -14.09 -28.67 3.73
N PRO A 335 -12.87 -28.46 4.25
CA PRO A 335 -12.35 -27.13 4.63
C PRO A 335 -12.03 -26.20 3.44
N ASP A 336 -12.20 -26.68 2.21
CA ASP A 336 -11.69 -26.07 0.98
C ASP A 336 -12.78 -25.64 -0.02
N GLN A 337 -14.07 -25.69 0.36
CA GLN A 337 -15.14 -25.27 -0.56
C GLN A 337 -15.22 -23.74 -0.68
N PRO A 338 -15.29 -23.19 -1.92
CA PRO A 338 -15.54 -21.77 -2.13
C PRO A 338 -16.88 -21.35 -1.52
N ILE A 339 -16.88 -20.34 -0.66
CA ILE A 339 -18.09 -19.69 -0.19
C ILE A 339 -18.45 -18.52 -1.10
N ASN A 340 -19.74 -18.19 -1.19
CA ASN A 340 -20.20 -17.07 -2.01
C ASN A 340 -20.03 -15.72 -1.28
N ALA A 341 -20.13 -14.62 -2.04
CA ALA A 341 -19.93 -13.28 -1.52
C ALA A 341 -20.93 -12.89 -0.40
N ASN A 342 -22.20 -13.30 -0.50
CA ASN A 342 -23.24 -13.00 0.50
C ASN A 342 -22.96 -13.70 1.83
N MET A 343 -22.46 -14.94 1.79
CA MET A 343 -22.02 -15.68 2.97
C MET A 343 -20.84 -14.97 3.62
N MET A 344 -19.87 -14.51 2.82
CA MET A 344 -18.73 -13.73 3.34
C MET A 344 -19.14 -12.42 3.99
N ALA A 345 -20.09 -11.69 3.41
CA ALA A 345 -20.62 -10.46 4.01
C ALA A 345 -21.32 -10.75 5.35
N THR A 346 -22.02 -11.88 5.44
CA THR A 346 -22.66 -12.35 6.68
C THR A 346 -21.60 -12.68 7.74
N LEU A 347 -20.59 -13.47 7.38
CA LEU A 347 -19.47 -13.82 8.28
C LEU A 347 -18.71 -12.58 8.75
N TYR A 348 -18.44 -11.64 7.84
CA TYR A 348 -17.81 -10.36 8.17
C TYR A 348 -18.65 -9.57 9.18
N SER A 349 -19.95 -9.44 8.94
CA SER A 349 -20.85 -8.70 9.82
C SER A 349 -20.97 -9.33 11.21
N GLN A 350 -20.91 -10.65 11.30
CA GLN A 350 -20.96 -11.39 12.57
C GLN A 350 -19.64 -11.32 13.35
N ASN A 351 -18.50 -11.31 12.67
CA ASN A 351 -17.17 -11.44 13.29
C ASN A 351 -16.36 -10.14 13.33
N ARG A 352 -16.92 -9.01 12.86
CA ARG A 352 -16.26 -7.71 12.99
C ARG A 352 -16.28 -7.23 14.44
N VAL A 353 -15.24 -6.47 14.79
CA VAL A 353 -15.09 -5.77 16.07
C VAL A 353 -14.93 -4.28 15.80
N ASN A 354 -15.38 -3.44 16.72
CA ASN A 354 -15.14 -2.01 16.66
C ASN A 354 -13.83 -1.68 17.38
N LEU A 355 -12.91 -1.02 16.68
CA LEU A 355 -11.70 -0.46 17.24
C LEU A 355 -11.90 1.03 17.45
N LEU A 356 -11.87 1.42 18.72
CA LEU A 356 -11.83 2.79 19.15
C LEU A 356 -10.39 3.17 19.48
N THR A 357 -9.88 4.22 18.86
CA THR A 357 -8.55 4.77 19.13
C THR A 357 -8.64 6.25 19.46
N THR A 358 -7.94 6.66 20.52
CA THR A 358 -7.83 8.06 20.94
C THR A 358 -6.37 8.44 21.02
N ALA A 359 -6.08 9.69 20.68
CA ALA A 359 -4.78 10.28 20.92
C ALA A 359 -4.96 11.72 21.40
N ALA A 360 -4.04 12.22 22.21
CA ALA A 360 -4.10 13.58 22.74
C ALA A 360 -2.74 14.28 22.66
N ARG A 361 -2.79 15.57 22.36
CA ARG A 361 -1.73 16.57 22.48
C ARG A 361 -2.34 17.88 22.99
N THR A 362 -1.51 18.88 23.25
CA THR A 362 -1.92 20.14 23.92
C THR A 362 -3.18 20.79 23.32
N LEU A 363 -3.32 20.81 21.99
CA LEU A 363 -4.44 21.48 21.29
C LEU A 363 -5.34 20.52 20.47
N SER A 364 -5.20 19.21 20.62
CA SER A 364 -5.92 18.26 19.73
C SER A 364 -6.08 16.89 20.37
N LYS A 365 -7.30 16.37 20.33
CA LYS A 365 -7.66 15.05 20.90
C LYS A 365 -8.51 14.23 19.91
N PRO A 366 -7.95 13.78 18.77
CA PRO A 366 -8.72 12.98 17.82
C PRO A 366 -9.21 11.67 18.44
N LYS A 367 -10.47 11.35 18.13
CA LYS A 367 -11.11 10.06 18.37
C LYS A 367 -11.40 9.42 17.02
N LYS A 368 -11.02 8.17 16.81
CA LYS A 368 -11.36 7.41 15.61
C LYS A 368 -11.96 6.07 15.97
N GLU A 369 -13.07 5.76 15.32
CA GLU A 369 -13.77 4.49 15.40
C GLU A 369 -13.71 3.82 14.04
N SER A 370 -13.38 2.53 14.03
CA SER A 370 -13.25 1.75 12.80
C SER A 370 -13.70 0.32 13.00
N ASN A 371 -14.36 -0.27 12.00
CA ASN A 371 -14.65 -1.69 12.02
C ASN A 371 -13.41 -2.46 11.57
N THR A 372 -12.97 -3.40 12.40
CA THR A 372 -11.84 -4.29 12.15
C THR A 372 -12.27 -5.74 12.38
N ILE A 373 -11.35 -6.68 12.17
CA ILE A 373 -11.55 -8.11 12.38
C ILE A 373 -10.42 -8.63 13.26
N LEU A 374 -10.64 -9.80 13.87
CA LEU A 374 -9.60 -10.54 14.54
C LEU A 374 -8.98 -11.56 13.59
N ILE A 375 -7.66 -11.73 13.67
CA ILE A 375 -6.89 -12.74 12.96
C ILE A 375 -6.14 -13.63 13.93
N GLU A 376 -6.12 -14.93 13.65
CA GLU A 376 -5.32 -15.92 14.36
C GLU A 376 -4.05 -16.20 13.55
N VAL A 377 -2.90 -15.96 14.17
CA VAL A 377 -1.59 -16.15 13.55
C VAL A 377 -0.68 -16.90 14.52
N LEU A 378 0.16 -17.79 13.99
CA LEU A 378 1.19 -18.44 14.78
C LEU A 378 2.31 -17.44 15.05
N GLU A 379 2.47 -17.02 16.31
CA GLU A 379 3.55 -16.13 16.74
C GLU A 379 4.65 -16.97 17.40
N TYR A 380 5.90 -16.77 16.96
CA TYR A 380 7.05 -17.44 17.56
C TYR A 380 7.41 -16.78 18.88
N ASP A 381 7.34 -17.53 19.97
CA ASP A 381 7.78 -17.07 21.28
C ASP A 381 9.26 -17.45 21.49
N PRO A 382 10.18 -16.47 21.58
CA PRO A 382 11.59 -16.73 21.77
C PRO A 382 11.92 -17.38 23.12
N ALA A 383 11.07 -17.18 24.14
CA ALA A 383 11.30 -17.76 25.47
C ALA A 383 11.00 -19.27 25.47
N THR A 384 9.90 -19.69 24.84
CA THR A 384 9.50 -21.09 24.77
C THR A 384 10.00 -21.82 23.52
N ARG A 385 10.60 -21.09 22.56
CA ARG A 385 11.03 -21.57 21.23
C ARG A 385 9.93 -22.30 20.46
N LYS A 386 8.67 -21.91 20.69
CA LYS A 386 7.49 -22.53 20.07
C LYS A 386 6.64 -21.46 19.40
N SER A 387 6.03 -21.84 18.28
CA SER A 387 5.02 -21.01 17.64
C SER A 387 3.65 -21.39 18.18
N SER A 388 2.96 -20.43 18.77
CA SER A 388 1.63 -20.65 19.35
C SER A 388 0.61 -19.72 18.68
N PRO A 389 -0.66 -20.12 18.53
CA PRO A 389 -1.70 -19.24 18.02
C PRO A 389 -1.85 -18.01 18.91
N TYR A 390 -1.88 -16.84 18.29
CA TYR A 390 -2.11 -15.57 18.94
C TYR A 390 -3.11 -14.75 18.12
N ILE A 391 -4.01 -14.06 18.82
CA ILE A 391 -5.08 -13.27 18.21
C ILE A 391 -4.66 -11.81 18.15
N HIS A 392 -4.81 -11.22 16.97
CA HIS A 392 -4.57 -9.81 16.74
C HIS A 392 -5.79 -9.17 16.06
N ALA A 393 -6.09 -7.91 16.40
CA ALA A 393 -6.95 -7.09 15.54
C ALA A 393 -6.12 -6.43 14.44
N ILE A 394 -6.70 -6.23 13.26
CA ILE A 394 -5.97 -5.72 12.09
C ILE A 394 -6.71 -4.58 11.39
N THR A 395 -6.06 -3.43 11.27
CA THR A 395 -6.65 -2.25 10.63
C THR A 395 -5.63 -1.55 9.74
N HIS A 396 -6.11 -0.59 8.95
CA HIS A 396 -5.25 0.30 8.20
C HIS A 396 -4.89 1.53 9.04
N VAL A 397 -3.68 2.04 8.90
CA VAL A 397 -3.15 3.15 9.70
C VAL A 397 -4.00 4.42 9.61
N ARG A 398 -4.66 4.66 8.47
CA ARG A 398 -5.58 5.79 8.26
C ARG A 398 -6.81 5.75 9.16
N GLU A 399 -7.17 4.58 9.67
CA GLU A 399 -8.25 4.41 10.64
C GLU A 399 -7.82 4.68 12.08
N THR A 400 -6.53 5.02 12.28
CA THR A 400 -5.97 5.43 13.57
C THR A 400 -5.54 6.91 13.54
N PRO A 401 -5.31 7.54 14.70
CA PRO A 401 -4.69 8.87 14.79
C PRO A 401 -3.23 8.92 14.31
N TYR A 402 -2.60 7.77 14.03
CA TYR A 402 -1.18 7.63 13.74
C TYR A 402 -0.83 7.93 12.28
N ARG A 403 -0.98 9.18 11.86
CA ARG A 403 -0.61 9.59 10.49
C ARG A 403 0.88 9.34 10.22
N LEU A 404 1.16 8.56 9.18
CA LEU A 404 2.52 8.40 8.65
C LEU A 404 2.87 9.60 7.78
N ALA A 405 3.89 10.35 8.18
CA ALA A 405 4.41 11.51 7.44
C ALA A 405 5.89 11.72 7.80
N ALA A 406 6.67 12.35 6.90
CA ALA A 406 8.07 12.69 7.18
C ALA A 406 8.20 13.66 8.37
N ASN A 407 7.25 14.61 8.47
CA ASN A 407 7.10 15.55 9.58
C ASN A 407 5.97 15.13 10.53
N ALA A 408 5.85 13.83 10.83
CA ALA A 408 4.83 13.33 11.73
C ALA A 408 4.91 14.04 13.08
N LEU A 409 3.75 14.46 13.60
CA LEU A 409 3.63 15.03 14.93
C LEU A 409 3.31 13.92 15.92
N GLY A 410 4.05 13.90 17.02
CA GLY A 410 3.82 12.96 18.11
C GLY A 410 2.55 13.25 18.89
N TRP A 411 2.09 12.24 19.60
CA TRP A 411 1.02 12.32 20.59
C TRP A 411 1.64 12.24 21.98
N ARG A 412 1.04 12.94 22.95
CA ARG A 412 1.43 12.89 24.37
C ARG A 412 0.75 11.74 25.09
N GLU A 413 -0.44 11.38 24.63
CA GLU A 413 -1.21 10.27 25.18
C GLU A 413 -1.90 9.53 24.03
N SER A 414 -2.05 8.23 24.17
CA SER A 414 -2.92 7.45 23.29
C SER A 414 -3.53 6.26 24.00
N ALA A 415 -4.72 5.86 23.59
CA ALA A 415 -5.39 4.67 24.07
C ALA A 415 -6.16 4.00 22.93
N ALA A 416 -6.41 2.70 23.07
CA ALA A 416 -7.35 2.01 22.22
C ALA A 416 -8.13 0.94 22.96
N SER A 417 -9.30 0.63 22.44
CA SER A 417 -10.12 -0.47 22.92
C SER A 417 -10.83 -1.17 21.76
N LEU A 418 -11.16 -2.45 21.98
CA LEU A 418 -11.93 -3.27 21.05
C LEU A 418 -13.27 -3.66 21.68
N SER A 419 -14.36 -3.58 20.93
CA SER A 419 -15.64 -4.16 21.34
C SER A 419 -16.19 -5.06 20.24
N GLY A 420 -16.78 -6.18 20.65
CA GLY A 420 -17.61 -6.99 19.76
C GLY A 420 -18.96 -6.31 19.48
N PRO A 421 -19.76 -6.83 18.55
CA PRO A 421 -21.04 -6.22 18.17
C PRO A 421 -22.00 -6.01 19.35
N ASN A 422 -21.94 -6.90 20.36
CA ASN A 422 -22.80 -6.88 21.54
C ASN A 422 -22.00 -7.02 22.85
N THR A 423 -20.73 -6.58 22.86
CA THR A 423 -19.85 -6.78 24.03
C THR A 423 -19.19 -5.48 24.50
N GLY A 424 -18.75 -5.47 25.77
CA GLY A 424 -18.08 -4.32 26.38
C GLY A 424 -16.67 -4.11 25.83
N ALA A 425 -16.19 -2.86 25.91
CA ALA A 425 -14.88 -2.47 25.41
C ALA A 425 -13.74 -3.13 26.21
N GLN A 426 -12.84 -3.81 25.50
CA GLN A 426 -11.61 -4.41 25.99
C GLN A 426 -10.43 -3.48 25.70
N PRO A 427 -9.69 -3.00 26.71
CA PRO A 427 -8.55 -2.11 26.48
C PRO A 427 -7.41 -2.84 25.79
N LEU A 428 -6.71 -2.15 24.89
CA LEU A 428 -5.49 -2.64 24.25
C LEU A 428 -4.25 -2.07 24.95
N HIS A 429 -3.14 -2.82 24.91
CA HIS A 429 -1.86 -2.39 25.49
C HIS A 429 -0.98 -1.62 24.50
N HIS A 430 -0.98 -2.02 23.24
CA HIS A 430 -0.18 -1.38 22.19
C HIS A 430 -0.69 -1.76 20.80
N VAL A 431 -0.25 -1.01 19.81
CA VAL A 431 -0.36 -1.36 18.39
C VAL A 431 1.02 -1.51 17.77
N ARG A 432 1.12 -2.34 16.73
CA ARG A 432 2.32 -2.63 15.97
C ARG A 432 2.09 -2.30 14.51
N PHE A 433 3.09 -1.73 13.85
CA PHE A 433 3.10 -1.56 12.39
C PHE A 433 3.70 -2.80 11.76
N LEU A 434 3.02 -3.37 10.77
CA LEU A 434 3.48 -4.57 10.09
C LEU A 434 4.77 -4.28 9.31
N ARG A 435 5.75 -5.18 9.40
CA ARG A 435 7.05 -5.02 8.73
C ARG A 435 6.97 -5.08 7.22
N SER A 436 6.15 -5.97 6.69
CA SER A 436 5.97 -6.11 5.24
C SER A 436 5.24 -4.90 4.63
N ASP A 437 4.32 -4.26 5.37
CA ASP A 437 3.74 -2.97 4.99
C ASP A 437 3.28 -2.16 6.22
N PRO A 438 4.01 -1.08 6.60
CA PRO A 438 3.68 -0.28 7.78
C PRO A 438 2.34 0.47 7.71
N ARG A 439 1.66 0.48 6.56
CA ARG A 439 0.29 0.99 6.47
C ARG A 439 -0.71 0.08 7.19
N ILE A 440 -0.34 -1.17 7.46
CA ILE A 440 -1.14 -2.13 8.21
C ILE A 440 -0.73 -2.07 9.68
N VAL A 441 -1.74 -1.88 10.53
CA VAL A 441 -1.62 -1.81 11.98
C VAL A 441 -2.24 -3.06 12.59
N ILE A 442 -1.51 -3.66 13.50
CA ILE A 442 -1.87 -4.90 14.19
C ILE A 442 -1.91 -4.60 15.69
N ALA A 443 -3.03 -4.89 16.35
CA ALA A 443 -3.17 -4.77 17.79
C ALA A 443 -3.19 -6.17 18.42
N PRO A 444 -2.13 -6.58 19.14
CA PRO A 444 -2.13 -7.85 19.87
C PRO A 444 -3.22 -7.85 20.95
N VAL A 445 -4.04 -8.90 20.97
CA VAL A 445 -5.13 -9.08 21.94
C VAL A 445 -4.75 -10.13 22.97
N GLY A 446 -4.40 -11.34 22.53
CA GLY A 446 -4.07 -12.43 23.44
C GLY A 446 -4.10 -13.81 22.78
N PRO A 447 -3.73 -14.88 23.49
CA PRO A 447 -3.99 -16.24 23.07
C PRO A 447 -5.50 -16.49 22.84
N PRO A 448 -5.89 -17.42 21.94
CA PRO A 448 -7.31 -17.70 21.62
C PRO A 448 -8.19 -17.99 22.84
N ASP A 449 -7.62 -18.64 23.86
CA ASP A 449 -8.33 -19.01 25.08
C ASP A 449 -8.40 -17.94 26.16
N SER A 450 -7.77 -16.79 25.93
CA SER A 450 -7.71 -15.71 26.90
C SER A 450 -9.11 -15.11 27.19
N PRO A 451 -9.36 -14.64 28.43
CA PRO A 451 -10.61 -13.99 28.77
C PRO A 451 -10.93 -12.78 27.88
N GLN A 452 -9.89 -12.03 27.48
CA GLN A 452 -10.03 -10.84 26.64
C GLN A 452 -10.55 -11.19 25.24
N VAL A 453 -10.03 -12.25 24.60
CA VAL A 453 -10.52 -12.72 23.30
C VAL A 453 -11.94 -13.27 23.42
N LYS A 454 -12.22 -14.08 24.47
CA LYS A 454 -13.56 -14.64 24.73
C LYS A 454 -14.59 -13.54 24.97
N ALA A 455 -14.23 -12.45 25.63
CA ALA A 455 -15.10 -11.30 25.89
C ALA A 455 -15.49 -10.52 24.62
N LEU A 456 -14.75 -10.66 23.51
CA LEU A 456 -15.13 -10.04 22.23
C LEU A 456 -16.24 -10.82 21.52
N GLY A 457 -16.44 -12.10 21.83
CA GLY A 457 -17.57 -12.89 21.34
C GLY A 457 -17.61 -13.13 19.82
N VAL A 458 -16.49 -12.94 19.12
CA VAL A 458 -16.37 -13.11 17.66
C VAL A 458 -15.39 -14.22 17.31
N LYS A 459 -15.55 -14.82 16.13
CA LYS A 459 -14.62 -15.84 15.62
C LYS A 459 -13.46 -15.19 14.85
N PRO A 460 -12.19 -15.39 15.26
CA PRO A 460 -11.04 -14.91 14.50
C PRO A 460 -10.93 -15.59 13.13
N TYR A 461 -10.46 -14.83 12.14
CA TYR A 461 -10.14 -15.32 10.81
C TYR A 461 -8.74 -15.93 10.78
N LYS A 462 -8.54 -16.97 9.96
CA LYS A 462 -7.20 -17.47 9.65
C LYS A 462 -6.61 -16.69 8.48
N LEU A 463 -5.28 -16.60 8.42
CA LEU A 463 -4.59 -16.13 7.22
C LEU A 463 -4.65 -17.20 6.13
N ALA A 464 -4.82 -16.79 4.88
CA ALA A 464 -4.88 -17.70 3.76
C ALA A 464 -3.58 -18.50 3.62
N ALA A 465 -3.62 -19.81 3.86
CA ALA A 465 -2.42 -20.66 3.76
C ALA A 465 -1.89 -20.78 2.32
N LYS A 466 -2.80 -20.70 1.34
CA LYS A 466 -2.50 -20.72 -0.10
C LYS A 466 -3.16 -19.52 -0.78
N PRO A 467 -2.62 -18.30 -0.62
CA PRO A 467 -3.26 -17.06 -1.04
C PRO A 467 -3.56 -16.99 -2.54
N PHE A 468 -2.88 -17.81 -3.34
CA PHE A 468 -2.98 -17.82 -4.80
C PHE A 468 -3.71 -19.05 -5.38
N LYS A 469 -4.27 -19.93 -4.54
CA LYS A 469 -4.96 -21.15 -5.01
C LYS A 469 -6.14 -20.82 -5.92
N PHE A 470 -6.83 -19.72 -5.64
CA PHE A 470 -7.95 -19.23 -6.43
C PHE A 470 -7.70 -17.77 -6.81
N PRO A 471 -7.73 -17.39 -8.10
CA PRO A 471 -7.46 -16.02 -8.55
C PRO A 471 -8.67 -15.10 -8.34
N LYS A 472 -9.44 -15.32 -7.28
CA LYS A 472 -10.68 -14.61 -6.95
C LYS A 472 -10.70 -14.32 -5.45
N ALA A 473 -11.14 -13.13 -5.09
CA ALA A 473 -11.25 -12.69 -3.71
C ALA A 473 -12.53 -11.89 -3.48
N PHE A 474 -12.94 -11.83 -2.22
CA PHE A 474 -14.01 -10.97 -1.75
C PHE A 474 -13.42 -9.76 -1.06
N ILE A 475 -13.82 -8.56 -1.49
CA ILE A 475 -13.42 -7.32 -0.83
C ILE A 475 -14.59 -6.83 0.01
N MET A 476 -14.32 -6.56 1.28
CA MET A 476 -15.26 -5.92 2.21
C MET A 476 -14.82 -4.48 2.44
N LYS A 477 -15.74 -3.54 2.24
CA LYS A 477 -15.50 -2.14 2.61
C LYS A 477 -15.29 -2.01 4.11
N ARG A 478 -14.45 -1.06 4.48
CA ARG A 478 -14.21 -0.67 5.88
C ARG A 478 -15.48 -0.25 6.65
N ASP A 479 -16.49 0.28 5.96
CA ASP A 479 -17.76 0.66 6.59
C ASP A 479 -18.67 -0.54 6.85
N GLY A 480 -18.34 -1.70 6.28
CA GLY A 480 -19.12 -2.93 6.34
C GLY A 480 -20.45 -2.87 5.61
N ARG A 481 -20.68 -1.86 4.77
CA ARG A 481 -21.95 -1.66 4.06
C ARG A 481 -21.94 -2.24 2.64
N SER A 482 -20.76 -2.28 2.01
CA SER A 482 -20.63 -2.76 0.63
C SER A 482 -19.54 -3.81 0.52
N PHE A 483 -19.76 -4.76 -0.39
CA PHE A 483 -18.82 -5.81 -0.71
C PHE A 483 -18.89 -6.20 -2.18
N GLY A 484 -17.81 -6.77 -2.69
CA GLY A 484 -17.70 -7.18 -4.09
C GLY A 484 -16.79 -8.39 -4.28
N GLU A 485 -17.00 -9.09 -5.39
CA GLU A 485 -16.09 -10.15 -5.86
C GLU A 485 -15.17 -9.58 -6.93
N VAL A 486 -13.90 -9.95 -6.89
CA VAL A 486 -12.91 -9.46 -7.84
C VAL A 486 -11.83 -10.51 -8.12
N VAL A 487 -11.37 -10.51 -9.37
CA VAL A 487 -10.26 -11.34 -9.85
C VAL A 487 -8.94 -10.60 -9.62
N PHE A 488 -7.93 -11.31 -9.12
CA PHE A 488 -6.60 -10.76 -8.93
C PHE A 488 -5.52 -11.60 -9.64
N ARG A 489 -4.41 -10.94 -9.94
CA ARG A 489 -3.22 -11.55 -10.52
C ARG A 489 -2.02 -11.25 -9.63
N MET A 490 -1.06 -12.17 -9.62
CA MET A 490 0.23 -11.88 -8.98
C MET A 490 0.97 -10.83 -9.79
N ASP A 491 1.65 -9.93 -9.08
CA ASP A 491 2.62 -9.03 -9.70
C ASP A 491 4.04 -9.59 -9.45
N PRO A 492 4.75 -10.06 -10.49
CA PRO A 492 6.11 -10.58 -10.34
C PRO A 492 7.09 -9.56 -9.75
N ARG A 493 6.84 -8.26 -9.92
CA ARG A 493 7.68 -7.17 -9.42
C ARG A 493 7.46 -6.92 -7.93
N ASN A 494 6.25 -7.20 -7.44
CA ASN A 494 5.81 -6.95 -6.07
C ASN A 494 5.24 -8.24 -5.45
N ARG A 495 6.10 -9.19 -5.08
CA ARG A 495 5.67 -10.53 -4.61
C ARG A 495 4.79 -10.53 -3.36
N GLU A 496 4.87 -9.48 -2.53
CA GLU A 496 4.01 -9.29 -1.36
C GLU A 496 2.63 -8.70 -1.71
N TYR A 497 2.39 -8.37 -2.97
CA TYR A 497 1.17 -7.72 -3.43
C TYR A 497 0.48 -8.50 -4.53
N VAL A 498 -0.84 -8.39 -4.57
CA VAL A 498 -1.68 -8.83 -5.69
C VAL A 498 -2.36 -7.64 -6.33
N LYS A 499 -2.44 -7.69 -7.67
CA LYS A 499 -3.06 -6.65 -8.48
C LYS A 499 -4.47 -7.08 -8.86
N PHE A 500 -5.45 -6.24 -8.56
CA PHE A 500 -6.84 -6.47 -8.93
C PHE A 500 -7.13 -5.92 -10.32
N ASP A 501 -7.91 -6.68 -11.06
CA ASP A 501 -8.43 -6.26 -12.35
C ASP A 501 -9.73 -5.48 -12.14
N LYS A 502 -9.68 -4.15 -12.34
CA LYS A 502 -10.84 -3.28 -12.16
C LYS A 502 -11.99 -3.61 -13.11
N SER A 503 -11.71 -4.22 -14.25
CA SER A 503 -12.72 -4.57 -15.25
C SER A 503 -13.63 -5.73 -14.81
N LEU A 504 -13.20 -6.51 -13.80
CA LEU A 504 -13.86 -7.75 -13.36
C LEU A 504 -14.42 -7.66 -11.94
N VAL A 505 -14.69 -6.44 -11.47
CA VAL A 505 -15.33 -6.24 -10.17
C VAL A 505 -16.84 -6.43 -10.31
N ARG A 506 -17.36 -7.52 -9.77
CA ARG A 506 -18.81 -7.77 -9.73
C ARG A 506 -19.33 -7.32 -8.37
N SER A 507 -20.01 -6.17 -8.35
CA SER A 507 -20.66 -5.64 -7.16
C SER A 507 -22.06 -6.22 -6.99
N ILE A 508 -22.46 -6.42 -5.73
CA ILE A 508 -23.81 -6.86 -5.37
C ILE A 508 -24.65 -5.67 -4.85
N MET A 509 -24.05 -4.49 -4.65
CA MET A 509 -24.72 -3.25 -4.18
C MET A 509 -24.10 -1.98 -4.80
N GLY A 510 -24.38 -1.69 -6.09
CA GLY A 510 -23.96 -0.43 -6.76
C GLY A 510 -22.50 -0.40 -7.23
N ASP A 511 -21.96 0.76 -7.62
CA ASP A 511 -20.56 0.88 -8.08
C ASP A 511 -19.55 0.58 -6.97
N PHE A 512 -18.98 -0.63 -6.97
CA PHE A 512 -17.96 -1.03 -6.01
C PHE A 512 -16.56 -0.73 -6.56
N SER A 513 -15.90 0.31 -6.05
CA SER A 513 -14.48 0.57 -6.34
C SER A 513 -13.64 0.28 -5.11
N PRO A 514 -12.70 -0.69 -5.13
CA PRO A 514 -11.78 -0.94 -4.01
C PRO A 514 -11.06 0.34 -3.55
N SER A 515 -10.88 0.48 -2.25
CA SER A 515 -10.18 1.61 -1.63
C SER A 515 -9.14 1.14 -0.64
N GLN A 516 -8.16 2.00 -0.38
CA GLN A 516 -7.16 1.77 0.65
C GLN A 516 -7.80 1.44 2.00
N GLY A 517 -7.32 0.37 2.63
CA GLY A 517 -7.81 -0.12 3.91
C GLY A 517 -8.98 -1.10 3.84
N ASP A 518 -9.53 -1.38 2.66
CA ASP A 518 -10.53 -2.43 2.50
C ASP A 518 -9.93 -3.81 2.78
N LEU A 519 -10.70 -4.69 3.40
CA LEU A 519 -10.28 -6.03 3.78
C LEU A 519 -10.53 -6.99 2.62
N VAL A 520 -9.58 -7.89 2.37
CA VAL A 520 -9.64 -8.83 1.25
C VAL A 520 -9.59 -10.26 1.78
N PHE A 521 -10.58 -11.07 1.40
CA PHE A 521 -10.74 -12.45 1.79
C PHE A 521 -10.61 -13.39 0.60
N SER A 522 -10.05 -14.57 0.82
CA SER A 522 -10.04 -15.64 -0.17
C SER A 522 -11.44 -16.22 -0.40
N GLN A 523 -11.60 -17.01 -1.46
CA GLN A 523 -12.84 -17.76 -1.68
C GLN A 523 -13.16 -18.78 -0.58
N THR A 524 -12.18 -19.18 0.23
CA THR A 524 -12.35 -20.09 1.37
C THR A 524 -12.74 -19.36 2.66
N GLY A 525 -12.82 -18.03 2.64
CA GLY A 525 -13.16 -17.20 3.80
C GLY A 525 -12.01 -16.92 4.75
N GLU A 526 -10.78 -17.15 4.31
CA GLU A 526 -9.56 -16.77 5.03
C GLU A 526 -9.19 -15.32 4.68
N LEU A 527 -8.52 -14.61 5.59
CA LEU A 527 -7.99 -13.28 5.28
C LEU A 527 -6.82 -13.42 4.30
N LEU A 528 -6.95 -12.78 3.14
CA LEU A 528 -5.88 -12.67 2.16
C LEU A 528 -4.99 -11.46 2.48
N GLY A 529 -5.60 -10.31 2.80
CA GLY A 529 -4.85 -9.09 3.03
C GLY A 529 -5.66 -7.81 3.16
N ILE A 530 -4.98 -6.68 3.02
CA ILE A 530 -5.57 -5.34 3.06
C ILE A 530 -5.18 -4.55 1.80
N MET A 531 -6.15 -3.86 1.22
CA MET A 531 -5.92 -2.97 0.08
C MET A 531 -4.94 -1.86 0.45
N ALA A 532 -3.81 -1.80 -0.25
CA ALA A 532 -2.82 -0.74 -0.14
C ALA A 532 -3.28 0.54 -0.85
N ASN A 533 -3.94 0.36 -2.00
CA ASN A 533 -4.61 1.40 -2.76
C ASN A 533 -5.82 0.79 -3.52
N ASN A 534 -6.30 1.43 -4.59
CA ASN A 534 -7.47 0.92 -5.35
C ASN A 534 -7.14 -0.18 -6.38
N ARG A 535 -5.88 -0.63 -6.47
CA ARG A 535 -5.41 -1.65 -7.43
C ARG A 535 -4.60 -2.76 -6.79
N TYR A 536 -3.89 -2.48 -5.69
CA TYR A 536 -2.99 -3.43 -5.05
C TYR A 536 -3.49 -3.77 -3.64
N CYS A 537 -3.54 -5.06 -3.32
CA CYS A 537 -3.67 -5.57 -1.95
C CYS A 537 -2.33 -6.11 -1.50
N HIS A 538 -1.95 -5.77 -0.27
CA HIS A 538 -0.84 -6.41 0.41
C HIS A 538 -1.29 -7.76 0.96
N VAL A 539 -0.63 -8.84 0.57
CA VAL A 539 -0.94 -10.20 1.05
C VAL A 539 -0.28 -10.42 2.41
N ILE A 540 -1.07 -10.84 3.39
CA ILE A 540 -0.59 -10.98 4.77
C ILE A 540 -0.29 -12.45 5.05
N THR A 541 0.98 -12.76 5.23
CA THR A 541 1.48 -14.10 5.56
C THR A 541 1.95 -14.23 7.01
N GLY A 542 2.10 -13.11 7.72
CA GLY A 542 2.56 -13.06 9.10
C GLY A 542 2.43 -11.66 9.70
N VAL A 543 2.78 -11.52 10.99
CA VAL A 543 2.50 -10.31 11.79
C VAL A 543 3.75 -9.67 12.40
N SER A 544 4.92 -9.91 11.82
CA SER A 544 6.20 -9.39 12.32
C SER A 544 6.20 -7.85 12.37
N PRO A 545 6.55 -7.23 13.51
CA PRO A 545 6.50 -5.77 13.64
C PRO A 545 7.73 -5.06 13.06
N ALA A 546 7.53 -3.88 12.47
CA ALA A 546 8.58 -2.90 12.17
C ALA A 546 8.70 -1.80 13.23
N GLY A 547 7.63 -1.51 13.95
CA GLY A 547 7.58 -0.53 15.04
C GLY A 547 6.31 -0.71 15.87
N ALA A 548 6.24 -0.06 17.02
CA ALA A 548 5.07 -0.15 17.90
C ALA A 548 4.77 1.19 18.57
N VAL A 549 3.50 1.38 18.93
CA VAL A 549 3.04 2.45 19.82
C VAL A 549 2.38 1.78 21.01
N VAL A 550 3.03 1.86 22.16
CA VAL A 550 2.42 1.46 23.43
C VAL A 550 1.34 2.46 23.78
N PHE A 551 0.24 2.08 24.42
CA PHE A 551 -0.77 3.04 24.88
C PHE A 551 -0.39 3.61 26.26
N GLY A 552 -0.95 4.77 26.61
CA GLY A 552 -0.60 5.54 27.80
C GLY A 552 0.08 6.86 27.45
N GLN A 553 0.93 7.36 28.34
CA GLN A 553 1.67 8.62 28.19
C GLN A 553 2.98 8.42 27.40
N HIS A 554 3.29 9.38 26.54
CA HIS A 554 4.38 9.33 25.55
C HIS A 554 5.24 10.58 25.57
N GLN A 555 6.54 10.39 25.31
CA GLN A 555 7.37 11.48 24.82
C GLN A 555 7.03 11.72 23.35
N SER A 556 6.40 12.87 23.06
CA SER A 556 5.92 13.23 21.71
C SER A 556 6.99 13.03 20.62
N ASN A 557 8.24 13.43 20.87
CA ASN A 557 9.33 13.32 19.89
C ASN A 557 9.68 11.87 19.54
N SER A 558 9.59 10.94 20.50
CA SER A 558 9.87 9.51 20.27
C SER A 558 8.79 8.87 19.38
N LEU A 559 7.52 9.17 19.66
CA LEU A 559 6.41 8.72 18.84
C LEU A 559 6.46 9.33 17.43
N ALA A 560 6.75 10.63 17.32
CA ALA A 560 6.98 11.30 16.03
C ALA A 560 8.07 10.60 15.22
N GLY A 561 9.22 10.30 15.86
CA GLY A 561 10.32 9.58 15.22
C GLY A 561 9.93 8.18 14.73
N THR A 562 9.10 7.47 15.50
CA THR A 562 8.56 6.16 15.10
C THR A 562 7.66 6.28 13.86
N LEU A 563 6.73 7.23 13.85
CA LEU A 563 5.84 7.47 12.71
C LEU A 563 6.60 7.92 11.45
N ALA A 564 7.64 8.74 11.60
CA ALA A 564 8.50 9.15 10.50
C ALA A 564 9.30 7.97 9.91
N LYS A 565 9.82 7.07 10.77
CA LYS A 565 10.47 5.83 10.32
C LYS A 565 9.51 4.93 9.54
N MET A 566 8.28 4.76 10.04
CA MET A 566 7.26 3.97 9.32
C MET A 566 6.90 4.61 7.97
N HIS A 567 6.80 5.94 7.91
CA HIS A 567 6.62 6.66 6.65
C HIS A 567 7.76 6.44 5.66
N ALA A 568 9.01 6.45 6.11
CA ALA A 568 10.16 6.17 5.25
C ALA A 568 10.12 4.75 4.65
N LEU A 569 9.73 3.76 5.45
CA LEU A 569 9.54 2.38 4.98
C LEU A 569 8.42 2.27 3.94
N VAL A 570 7.30 2.99 4.13
CA VAL A 570 6.24 3.05 3.12
C VAL A 570 6.78 3.72 1.85
N LYS A 571 7.44 4.87 1.95
CA LYS A 571 8.01 5.63 0.82
C LYS A 571 9.02 4.81 -0.01
N ALA A 572 9.74 3.88 0.62
CA ALA A 572 10.67 2.98 -0.06
C ALA A 572 10.00 1.91 -0.94
N LYS A 573 8.68 1.69 -0.80
CA LYS A 573 7.92 0.79 -1.68
C LYS A 573 7.72 1.40 -3.08
N ALA A 574 7.46 0.54 -4.06
CA ALA A 574 7.29 0.92 -5.46
C ALA A 574 6.28 2.06 -5.64
N SER A 575 6.54 2.96 -6.60
CA SER A 575 5.75 4.19 -6.80
C SER A 575 4.26 3.92 -7.08
N GLU A 576 3.95 2.79 -7.70
CA GLU A 576 2.58 2.35 -8.03
C GLU A 576 1.75 1.89 -6.81
N LEU A 577 2.40 1.69 -5.66
CA LEU A 577 1.75 1.26 -4.42
C LEU A 577 1.24 2.43 -3.58
N HIS A 578 1.63 3.68 -3.87
CA HIS A 578 1.22 4.86 -3.09
C HIS A 578 -0.21 5.32 -3.34
#